data_AF-A0A1G4R6F3-F1
#
_entry.id   AF-A0A1G4R6F3-F1
#
_cell.length_a   1.000
_cell.length_b   1.000
_cell.length_c   1.000
_cell.angle_alpha   90.00
_cell.angle_beta   90.00
_cell.angle_gamma   90.00
#
_symmetry.space_group_name_H-M   'P 1'
#
loop_
_entity.id
_entity.type
_entity.pdbx_description
1 polymer ?
#
loop_
_entity_poly.entity_id
_entity_poly.type
_entity_poly.pdbx_seq_one_letter_code
_entity_poly.pdbx_strand_id
1 'polypeptide(L)'
;MRSILSISDTYEGTHLDVKRAVTTIKAYEMEPFIAISEFIHEDGSTESGQIADTLDYCFGESTPDAVFIGFIRDAMNASLIASRVAAASPSIIVSDPSIISDRGEVWMTEETYNVISTAIFDMSTHIVINHLELELLACFECRTVYDFERAARKLHNCFDASIYVKDCELTGGKALFCDNTGITWIDAHRESSKPELSFGNSLNCELAMGITGIKAVTNALFFIHNGRRVSDTIPVPQSQTAPSLISPAKFLRDIAHSIDSPAPAQGASSPDQPRPAKTSIIDPVTEGTKGTVSELKPASKDSSSKSSNDSLSELAELRKRLEALKKSSM
;
A
#
# COMPACT_ATOMS: atom_id res chain seq x y z
N MET A 1 -14.29 -14.39 7.07
CA MET A 1 -13.38 -14.13 5.93
C MET A 1 -12.98 -12.67 6.01
N ARG A 2 -11.82 -12.26 5.50
CA ARG A 2 -11.54 -10.82 5.38
C ARG A 2 -12.35 -10.22 4.24
N SER A 3 -12.80 -8.99 4.37
CA SER A 3 -13.60 -8.30 3.36
C SER A 3 -12.93 -7.02 2.88
N ILE A 4 -13.01 -6.79 1.57
CA ILE A 4 -12.44 -5.62 0.90
C ILE A 4 -13.57 -4.91 0.16
N LEU A 5 -13.75 -3.61 0.40
CA LEU A 5 -14.67 -2.79 -0.37
C LEU A 5 -13.89 -2.03 -1.45
N SER A 6 -14.25 -2.26 -2.72
CA SER A 6 -13.75 -1.49 -3.86
C SER A 6 -14.85 -0.55 -4.35
N ILE A 7 -14.57 0.76 -4.32
CA ILE A 7 -15.45 1.85 -4.74
C ILE A 7 -14.86 2.47 -6.01
N SER A 8 -15.57 2.45 -7.14
CA SER A 8 -15.08 3.03 -8.41
C SER A 8 -16.21 3.16 -9.43
N ASP A 9 -16.14 4.16 -10.31
CA ASP A 9 -16.76 4.04 -11.63
C ASP A 9 -16.07 2.91 -12.40
N THR A 10 -16.82 2.19 -13.22
CA THR A 10 -16.29 1.07 -14.02
C THR A 10 -16.36 1.40 -15.51
N TYR A 11 -15.21 1.39 -16.19
CA TYR A 11 -15.16 1.51 -17.65
C TYR A 11 -14.81 0.16 -18.27
N GLU A 12 -15.80 -0.49 -18.86
CA GLU A 12 -15.70 -1.86 -19.35
C GLU A 12 -14.60 -2.05 -20.40
N GLY A 13 -13.93 -3.21 -20.33
CA GLY A 13 -12.83 -3.55 -21.26
C GLY A 13 -11.52 -2.78 -21.00
N THR A 14 -11.51 -1.81 -20.10
CA THR A 14 -10.33 -0.99 -19.77
C THR A 14 -9.62 -1.45 -18.49
N HIS A 15 -8.51 -0.78 -18.16
CA HIS A 15 -7.82 -0.94 -16.88
C HIS A 15 -8.64 -0.39 -15.68
N LEU A 16 -9.72 0.36 -15.92
CA LEU A 16 -10.67 0.82 -14.91
C LEU A 16 -11.90 -0.10 -14.76
N ASP A 17 -11.91 -1.27 -15.42
CA ASP A 17 -12.98 -2.26 -15.25
C ASP A 17 -12.93 -2.89 -13.85
N VAL A 18 -14.01 -2.76 -13.09
CA VAL A 18 -14.13 -3.25 -11.70
C VAL A 18 -14.04 -4.78 -11.59
N LYS A 19 -14.19 -5.53 -12.69
CA LYS A 19 -13.88 -6.97 -12.76
C LYS A 19 -12.43 -7.26 -12.33
N ARG A 20 -11.50 -6.30 -12.52
CA ARG A 20 -10.10 -6.40 -12.05
C ARG A 20 -10.02 -6.40 -10.51
N ALA A 21 -10.83 -5.59 -9.83
CA ALA A 21 -10.92 -5.58 -8.37
C ALA A 21 -11.46 -6.92 -7.85
N VAL A 22 -12.60 -7.38 -8.39
CA VAL A 22 -13.20 -8.69 -8.04
C VAL A 22 -12.22 -9.85 -8.23
N THR A 23 -11.52 -9.88 -9.37
CA THR A 23 -10.54 -10.93 -9.70
C THR A 23 -9.35 -10.90 -8.74
N THR A 24 -8.86 -9.71 -8.39
CA THR A 24 -7.75 -9.53 -7.44
C THR A 24 -8.15 -9.99 -6.03
N ILE A 25 -9.25 -9.46 -5.48
CA ILE A 25 -9.69 -9.74 -4.10
C ILE A 25 -10.00 -11.24 -3.91
N LYS A 26 -10.66 -11.88 -4.89
CA LYS A 26 -10.93 -13.33 -4.82
C LYS A 26 -9.67 -14.18 -4.94
N ALA A 27 -8.69 -13.76 -5.74
CA ALA A 27 -7.38 -14.42 -5.82
C ALA A 27 -6.50 -14.20 -4.58
N TYR A 28 -6.91 -13.29 -3.68
CA TYR A 28 -6.37 -13.11 -2.32
C TYR A 28 -7.10 -13.93 -1.24
N GLU A 29 -8.10 -14.74 -1.62
CA GLU A 29 -8.98 -15.49 -0.71
C GLU A 29 -9.76 -14.57 0.27
N MET A 30 -10.22 -13.41 -0.24
CA MET A 30 -11.02 -12.42 0.49
C MET A 30 -12.39 -12.21 -0.18
N GLU A 31 -13.33 -11.64 0.58
CA GLU A 31 -14.68 -11.33 0.11
C GLU A 31 -14.74 -9.92 -0.51
N PRO A 32 -15.08 -9.76 -1.80
CA PRO A 32 -15.20 -8.45 -2.44
C PRO A 32 -16.59 -7.85 -2.28
N PHE A 33 -16.67 -6.75 -1.52
CA PHE A 33 -17.75 -5.78 -1.67
C PHE A 33 -17.40 -4.81 -2.80
N ILE A 34 -18.34 -4.57 -3.71
CA ILE A 34 -18.14 -3.75 -4.90
C ILE A 34 -19.20 -2.66 -4.93
N ALA A 35 -18.78 -1.40 -4.89
CA ALA A 35 -19.64 -0.23 -5.00
C ALA A 35 -19.30 0.54 -6.28
N ILE A 36 -20.28 0.68 -7.17
CA ILE A 36 -20.13 1.33 -8.48
C ILE A 36 -21.01 2.57 -8.50
N SER A 37 -20.44 3.71 -8.86
CA SER A 37 -21.14 5.00 -9.00
C SER A 37 -21.65 5.23 -10.42
N GLU A 38 -20.84 4.93 -11.42
CA GLU A 38 -21.22 4.96 -12.84
C GLU A 38 -20.63 3.76 -13.60
N PHE A 39 -21.46 3.12 -14.41
CA PHE A 39 -21.03 2.18 -15.44
C PHE A 39 -20.80 2.95 -16.74
N ILE A 40 -19.66 2.71 -17.38
CA ILE A 40 -19.30 3.25 -18.69
C ILE A 40 -19.03 2.04 -19.60
N HIS A 41 -19.89 1.83 -20.59
CA HIS A 41 -19.82 0.69 -21.50
C HIS A 41 -18.84 0.92 -22.65
N GLU A 42 -18.47 -0.15 -23.37
CA GLU A 42 -17.54 -0.08 -24.51
C GLU A 42 -18.06 0.80 -25.67
N ASP A 43 -19.37 1.03 -25.78
CA ASP A 43 -19.98 1.94 -26.76
C ASP A 43 -20.06 3.41 -26.29
N GLY A 44 -19.60 3.70 -25.06
CA GLY A 44 -19.63 5.02 -24.44
C GLY A 44 -20.97 5.41 -23.81
N SER A 45 -21.98 4.52 -23.80
CA SER A 45 -23.20 4.72 -23.01
C SER A 45 -22.91 4.59 -21.51
N THR A 46 -23.73 5.23 -20.67
CA THR A 46 -23.56 5.19 -19.21
C THR A 46 -24.83 4.88 -18.43
N GLU A 47 -24.67 4.11 -17.35
CA GLU A 47 -25.73 3.73 -16.41
C GLU A 47 -25.30 4.13 -14.98
N SER A 48 -26.23 4.67 -14.20
CA SER A 48 -25.96 5.09 -12.81
C SER A 48 -25.96 3.89 -11.88
N GLY A 49 -24.89 3.69 -11.12
CA GLY A 49 -24.80 2.65 -10.11
C GLY A 49 -25.46 3.09 -8.79
N GLN A 50 -26.13 2.16 -8.11
CA GLN A 50 -26.84 2.41 -6.84
C GLN A 50 -25.88 2.54 -5.63
N ILE A 51 -24.91 3.46 -5.74
CA ILE A 51 -23.79 3.56 -4.80
C ILE A 51 -24.21 3.96 -3.38
N ALA A 52 -25.26 4.79 -3.22
CA ALA A 52 -25.81 5.11 -1.90
C ALA A 52 -26.25 3.84 -1.16
N ASP A 53 -27.19 3.09 -1.75
CA ASP A 53 -27.73 1.85 -1.21
C ASP A 53 -26.63 0.80 -0.99
N THR A 54 -25.65 0.72 -1.90
CA THR A 54 -24.54 -0.25 -1.80
C THR A 54 -23.60 0.08 -0.64
N LEU A 55 -23.23 1.35 -0.46
CA LEU A 55 -22.36 1.76 0.65
C LEU A 55 -23.10 1.68 2.01
N ASP A 56 -24.38 2.07 2.04
CA ASP A 56 -25.20 1.98 3.25
C ASP A 56 -25.45 0.52 3.67
N TYR A 57 -25.56 -0.41 2.71
CA TYR A 57 -25.56 -1.85 3.00
C TYR A 57 -24.19 -2.34 3.52
N CYS A 58 -23.10 -2.05 2.81
CA CYS A 58 -21.77 -2.55 3.16
C CYS A 58 -21.33 -2.08 4.56
N PHE A 59 -21.48 -0.79 4.86
CA PHE A 59 -21.12 -0.24 6.18
C PHE A 59 -22.17 -0.53 7.27
N GLY A 60 -23.42 -0.84 6.89
CA GLY A 60 -24.48 -1.21 7.82
C GLY A 60 -24.36 -2.63 8.38
N GLU A 61 -23.90 -3.60 7.57
CA GLU A 61 -23.65 -4.99 8.00
C GLU A 61 -22.34 -5.11 8.81
N SER A 62 -21.22 -4.64 8.24
CA SER A 62 -19.91 -4.65 8.91
C SER A 62 -18.89 -3.78 8.18
N THR A 63 -18.19 -2.88 8.88
CA THR A 63 -17.05 -2.14 8.31
C THR A 63 -16.02 -3.10 7.70
N PRO A 64 -15.69 -2.99 6.39
CA PRO A 64 -14.69 -3.84 5.73
C PRO A 64 -13.30 -3.73 6.36
N ASP A 65 -12.47 -4.79 6.26
CA ASP A 65 -11.08 -4.75 6.74
C ASP A 65 -10.26 -3.64 6.07
N ALA A 66 -10.56 -3.32 4.81
CA ALA A 66 -9.98 -2.18 4.10
C ALA A 66 -10.87 -1.67 2.94
N VAL A 67 -10.72 -0.39 2.59
CA VAL A 67 -11.49 0.29 1.52
C VAL A 67 -10.55 0.80 0.43
N PHE A 68 -10.87 0.51 -0.83
CA PHE A 68 -10.21 1.03 -2.01
C PHE A 68 -11.14 2.03 -2.72
N ILE A 69 -10.61 3.19 -3.11
CA ILE A 69 -11.33 4.22 -3.88
C ILE A 69 -10.58 4.44 -5.19
N GLY A 70 -11.17 4.00 -6.29
CA GLY A 70 -10.60 4.08 -7.63
C GLY A 70 -11.00 5.36 -8.37
N PHE A 71 -11.14 5.23 -9.68
CA PHE A 71 -11.57 6.31 -10.57
C PHE A 71 -13.01 6.73 -10.28
N ILE A 72 -13.23 8.03 -10.08
CA ILE A 72 -14.56 8.64 -9.95
C ILE A 72 -14.61 9.88 -10.85
N ARG A 73 -15.62 9.95 -11.72
CA ARG A 73 -15.78 10.98 -12.76
C ARG A 73 -16.67 12.13 -12.31
N ASP A 74 -17.72 11.84 -11.56
CA ASP A 74 -18.74 12.79 -11.12
C ASP A 74 -18.53 13.31 -9.68
N ALA A 75 -18.79 14.61 -9.49
CA ALA A 75 -18.54 15.32 -8.23
C ALA A 75 -19.59 15.04 -7.16
N MET A 76 -20.83 14.72 -7.53
CA MET A 76 -21.89 14.36 -6.58
C MET A 76 -21.65 12.94 -6.03
N ASN A 77 -21.27 12.00 -6.90
CA ASN A 77 -20.82 10.67 -6.52
C ASN A 77 -19.57 10.73 -5.64
N ALA A 78 -18.53 11.50 -6.01
CA ALA A 78 -17.35 11.70 -5.16
C ALA A 78 -17.71 12.25 -3.77
N SER A 79 -18.65 13.22 -3.70
CA SER A 79 -19.10 13.83 -2.43
C SER A 79 -19.89 12.84 -1.56
N LEU A 80 -20.74 12.02 -2.18
CA LEU A 80 -21.50 10.97 -1.52
C LEU A 80 -20.57 9.88 -0.95
N ILE A 81 -19.60 9.42 -1.75
CA ILE A 81 -18.58 8.44 -1.33
C ILE A 81 -17.80 9.00 -0.14
N ALA A 82 -17.26 10.21 -0.26
CA ALA A 82 -16.50 10.86 0.82
C ALA A 82 -17.34 10.96 2.11
N SER A 83 -18.60 11.37 2.00
CA SER A 83 -19.52 11.43 3.15
C SER A 83 -19.73 10.07 3.82
N ARG A 84 -19.89 8.99 3.05
CA ARG A 84 -20.12 7.64 3.61
C ARG A 84 -18.86 7.01 4.18
N VAL A 85 -17.73 7.10 3.48
CA VAL A 85 -16.45 6.56 3.94
C VAL A 85 -16.01 7.28 5.23
N ALA A 86 -16.13 8.61 5.30
CA ALA A 86 -15.84 9.35 6.53
C ALA A 86 -16.76 8.94 7.69
N ALA A 87 -18.07 8.78 7.46
CA ALA A 87 -19.03 8.35 8.48
C ALA A 87 -18.75 6.92 8.99
N ALA A 88 -18.27 6.02 8.13
CA ALA A 88 -17.87 4.66 8.50
C ALA A 88 -16.47 4.59 9.16
N SER A 89 -15.61 5.59 8.93
CA SER A 89 -14.25 5.70 9.48
C SER A 89 -13.41 4.40 9.44
N PRO A 90 -13.26 3.74 8.25
CA PRO A 90 -12.45 2.54 8.12
C PRO A 90 -10.97 2.85 8.33
N SER A 91 -10.23 1.94 8.96
CA SER A 91 -8.83 2.14 9.37
C SER A 91 -7.81 2.07 8.22
N ILE A 92 -8.22 1.61 7.04
CA ILE A 92 -7.37 1.46 5.85
C ILE A 92 -8.15 1.99 4.64
N ILE A 93 -7.65 3.06 4.03
CA ILE A 93 -8.20 3.67 2.81
C ILE A 93 -7.05 3.81 1.80
N VAL A 94 -7.18 3.11 0.67
CA VAL A 94 -6.26 3.19 -0.48
C VAL A 94 -6.95 3.93 -1.62
N SER A 95 -6.43 5.08 -2.05
CA SER A 95 -6.99 5.86 -3.16
C SER A 95 -6.11 5.80 -4.41
N ASP A 96 -6.68 5.40 -5.55
CA ASP A 96 -6.06 5.36 -6.89
C ASP A 96 -6.98 6.08 -7.91
N PRO A 97 -7.10 7.42 -7.81
CA PRO A 97 -8.20 8.17 -8.41
C PRO A 97 -8.11 8.35 -9.93
N SER A 98 -6.94 8.11 -10.53
CA SER A 98 -6.73 8.19 -11.98
C SER A 98 -7.24 9.52 -12.60
N ILE A 99 -6.83 10.64 -12.00
CA ILE A 99 -7.17 12.02 -12.39
C ILE A 99 -6.71 12.30 -13.82
N ILE A 100 -5.50 11.82 -14.14
CA ILE A 100 -4.82 12.02 -15.42
C ILE A 100 -4.14 10.71 -15.83
N SER A 101 -4.32 10.29 -17.08
CA SER A 101 -3.60 9.13 -17.65
C SER A 101 -2.10 9.39 -17.74
N ASP A 102 -1.28 8.33 -17.81
CA ASP A 102 0.18 8.45 -17.97
C ASP A 102 0.61 9.13 -19.29
N ARG A 103 -0.36 9.46 -20.17
CA ARG A 103 -0.20 10.16 -21.46
C ARG A 103 -0.81 11.57 -21.46
N GLY A 104 -1.17 12.10 -20.29
CA GLY A 104 -1.71 13.46 -20.15
C GLY A 104 -3.12 13.62 -20.73
N GLU A 105 -4.00 12.65 -20.49
CA GLU A 105 -5.44 12.77 -20.72
C GLU A 105 -6.12 12.94 -19.37
N VAL A 106 -6.86 14.03 -19.17
CA VAL A 106 -7.56 14.29 -17.90
C VAL A 106 -8.95 13.65 -17.98
N TRP A 107 -9.28 12.76 -17.04
CA TRP A 107 -10.50 11.95 -17.11
C TRP A 107 -11.66 12.45 -16.21
N MET A 108 -11.41 13.47 -15.38
CA MET A 108 -12.42 14.04 -14.46
C MET A 108 -12.56 15.57 -14.62
N THR A 109 -13.64 16.12 -14.07
CA THR A 109 -13.90 17.57 -14.03
C THR A 109 -13.06 18.26 -12.95
N GLU A 110 -12.99 19.59 -13.02
CA GLU A 110 -12.35 20.40 -11.96
C GLU A 110 -13.12 20.35 -10.64
N GLU A 111 -14.45 20.19 -10.69
CA GLU A 111 -15.30 19.99 -9.50
C GLU A 111 -15.02 18.63 -8.84
N THR A 112 -14.92 17.55 -9.62
CA THR A 112 -14.59 16.22 -9.10
C THR A 112 -13.17 16.16 -8.54
N TYR A 113 -12.19 16.77 -9.22
CA TYR A 113 -10.82 16.90 -8.70
C TYR A 113 -10.79 17.68 -7.37
N ASN A 114 -11.58 18.74 -7.22
CA ASN A 114 -11.70 19.45 -5.96
C ASN A 114 -12.17 18.52 -4.83
N VAL A 115 -13.26 17.76 -5.03
CA VAL A 115 -13.78 16.82 -4.01
C VAL A 115 -12.76 15.73 -3.66
N ILE A 116 -12.08 15.16 -4.66
CA ILE A 116 -11.04 14.14 -4.44
C ILE A 116 -9.87 14.72 -3.64
N SER A 117 -9.38 15.90 -4.02
CA SER A 117 -8.20 16.52 -3.41
C SER A 117 -8.44 17.14 -2.03
N THR A 118 -9.67 17.58 -1.71
CA THR A 118 -9.99 18.20 -0.40
C THR A 118 -10.72 17.29 0.58
N ALA A 119 -11.18 16.10 0.17
CA ALA A 119 -11.87 15.16 1.06
C ALA A 119 -11.34 13.73 0.97
N ILE A 120 -11.26 13.15 -0.24
CA ILE A 120 -10.88 11.73 -0.38
C ILE A 120 -9.40 11.51 -0.03
N PHE A 121 -8.50 12.39 -0.45
CA PHE A 121 -7.09 12.33 -0.02
C PHE A 121 -6.88 12.66 1.46
N ASP A 122 -7.66 13.58 2.03
CA ASP A 122 -7.55 13.98 3.45
C ASP A 122 -7.91 12.84 4.42
N MET A 123 -8.73 11.88 3.97
CA MET A 123 -9.02 10.63 4.70
C MET A 123 -8.20 9.41 4.24
N SER A 124 -7.35 9.52 3.23
CA SER A 124 -6.61 8.37 2.68
C SER A 124 -5.43 8.00 3.54
N THR A 125 -5.23 6.70 3.83
CA THR A 125 -4.00 6.24 4.51
C THR A 125 -2.89 5.89 3.52
N HIS A 126 -3.26 5.56 2.28
CA HIS A 126 -2.36 5.27 1.17
C HIS A 126 -2.89 5.93 -0.11
N ILE A 127 -2.05 6.69 -0.81
CA ILE A 127 -2.37 7.36 -2.07
C ILE A 127 -1.50 6.75 -3.17
N VAL A 128 -2.14 6.26 -4.23
CA VAL A 128 -1.55 5.61 -5.39
C VAL A 128 -1.77 6.52 -6.60
N ILE A 129 -0.70 7.06 -7.17
CA ILE A 129 -0.75 8.09 -8.23
C ILE A 129 0.33 7.85 -9.28
N ASN A 130 0.19 8.43 -10.47
CA ASN A 130 1.26 8.50 -11.47
C ASN A 130 2.09 9.79 -11.35
N HIS A 131 3.03 9.94 -12.29
CA HIS A 131 3.94 11.09 -12.34
C HIS A 131 3.27 12.43 -12.68
N LEU A 132 2.18 12.47 -13.44
CA LEU A 132 1.45 13.71 -13.76
C LEU A 132 0.50 14.13 -12.64
N GLU A 133 -0.11 13.16 -11.97
CA GLU A 133 -0.87 13.36 -10.73
C GLU A 133 0.06 13.86 -9.60
N LEU A 134 1.29 13.34 -9.53
CA LEU A 134 2.32 13.85 -8.62
C LEU A 134 2.67 15.31 -8.91
N GLU A 135 2.93 15.69 -10.17
CA GLU A 135 3.19 17.09 -10.56
C GLU A 135 2.02 18.02 -10.21
N LEU A 136 0.78 17.60 -10.51
CA LEU A 136 -0.46 18.32 -10.20
C LEU A 136 -0.55 18.65 -8.71
N LEU A 137 -0.52 17.61 -7.88
CA LEU A 137 -0.73 17.73 -6.43
C LEU A 137 0.43 18.44 -5.75
N ALA A 138 1.66 18.23 -6.23
CA ALA A 138 2.85 18.91 -5.73
C ALA A 138 2.95 20.37 -6.18
N CYS A 139 2.16 20.79 -7.18
CA CYS A 139 2.15 22.14 -7.76
C CYS A 139 3.48 22.51 -8.46
N PHE A 140 4.26 21.54 -8.94
CA PHE A 140 5.50 21.79 -9.68
C PHE A 140 5.93 20.62 -10.58
N GLU A 141 6.75 20.90 -11.59
CA GLU A 141 7.24 19.89 -12.53
C GLU A 141 8.28 18.94 -11.92
N CYS A 142 8.21 17.65 -12.27
CA CYS A 142 9.12 16.61 -11.79
C CYS A 142 10.07 16.16 -12.92
N ARG A 143 11.25 16.79 -12.99
CA ARG A 143 12.22 16.58 -14.09
C ARG A 143 13.43 15.74 -13.69
N THR A 144 13.65 15.54 -12.40
CA THR A 144 14.77 14.76 -11.83
C THR A 144 14.28 13.87 -10.69
N VAL A 145 15.05 12.81 -10.38
CA VAL A 145 14.86 11.93 -9.23
C VAL A 145 14.57 12.72 -7.94
N TYR A 146 15.31 13.82 -7.72
CA TYR A 146 15.14 14.68 -6.54
C TYR A 146 13.80 15.44 -6.52
N ASP A 147 13.26 15.82 -7.69
CA ASP A 147 11.94 16.48 -7.76
C ASP A 147 10.82 15.50 -7.41
N PHE A 148 10.90 14.25 -7.88
CA PHE A 148 9.99 13.16 -7.49
C PHE A 148 10.04 12.92 -5.97
N GLU A 149 11.24 12.83 -5.38
CA GLU A 149 11.40 12.66 -3.94
C GLU A 149 10.83 13.84 -3.14
N ARG A 150 11.07 15.08 -3.60
CA ARG A 150 10.54 16.30 -2.99
C ARG A 150 9.02 16.37 -3.10
N ALA A 151 8.46 15.99 -4.23
CA ALA A 151 7.01 15.98 -4.48
C ALA A 151 6.31 14.94 -3.60
N ALA A 152 6.79 13.70 -3.60
CA ALA A 152 6.20 12.64 -2.77
C ALA A 152 6.29 12.96 -1.28
N ARG A 153 7.41 13.54 -0.82
CA ARG A 153 7.54 14.03 0.57
C ARG A 153 6.62 15.20 0.89
N LYS A 154 6.35 16.11 -0.07
CA LYS A 154 5.33 17.15 0.10
C LYS A 154 3.96 16.51 0.31
N LEU A 155 3.55 15.59 -0.56
CA LEU A 155 2.22 14.96 -0.47
C LEU A 155 2.05 14.14 0.81
N HIS A 156 3.06 13.35 1.19
CA HIS A 156 3.08 12.59 2.45
C HIS A 156 2.84 13.51 3.66
N ASN A 157 3.57 14.63 3.73
CA ASN A 157 3.41 15.62 4.80
C ASN A 157 2.08 16.41 4.73
N CYS A 158 1.44 16.50 3.56
CA CYS A 158 0.19 17.24 3.38
C CYS A 158 -1.05 16.41 3.74
N PHE A 159 -1.04 15.09 3.50
CA PHE A 159 -2.19 14.21 3.68
C PHE A 159 -2.04 13.20 4.84
N ASP A 160 -0.89 13.16 5.54
CA ASP A 160 -0.51 12.13 6.54
C ASP A 160 -0.57 10.68 5.99
N ALA A 161 -0.61 10.56 4.66
CA ALA A 161 -0.77 9.33 3.90
C ALA A 161 0.57 8.82 3.38
N SER A 162 0.74 7.51 3.23
CA SER A 162 1.86 7.00 2.43
C SER A 162 1.58 7.20 0.93
N ILE A 163 2.62 7.52 0.16
CA ILE A 163 2.51 7.90 -1.26
C ILE A 163 3.24 6.87 -2.11
N TYR A 164 2.51 6.20 -3.01
CA TYR A 164 3.07 5.37 -4.06
C TYR A 164 2.94 6.10 -5.40
N VAL A 165 4.08 6.33 -6.05
CA VAL A 165 4.17 6.87 -7.41
C VAL A 165 4.47 5.72 -8.35
N LYS A 166 3.55 5.46 -9.29
CA LYS A 166 3.70 4.51 -10.40
C LYS A 166 4.95 4.84 -11.21
N ASP A 167 5.61 3.82 -11.75
CA ASP A 167 6.82 3.97 -12.56
C ASP A 167 6.58 4.73 -13.87
N CYS A 168 7.62 5.36 -14.41
CA CYS A 168 7.56 6.01 -15.71
C CYS A 168 8.95 6.06 -16.39
N GLU A 169 8.99 6.54 -17.63
CA GLU A 169 10.25 6.66 -18.38
C GLU A 169 11.24 7.63 -17.71
N LEU A 170 10.74 8.72 -17.10
CA LEU A 170 11.58 9.72 -16.39
C LEU A 170 12.30 9.16 -15.17
N THR A 171 11.78 8.09 -14.55
CA THR A 171 12.41 7.39 -13.42
C THR A 171 13.20 6.15 -13.85
N GLY A 172 13.25 5.86 -15.16
CA GLY A 172 13.89 4.67 -15.71
C GLY A 172 13.15 3.37 -15.40
N GLY A 173 11.81 3.40 -15.33
CA GLY A 173 10.99 2.22 -15.00
C GLY A 173 11.00 1.87 -13.50
N LYS A 174 11.26 2.85 -12.64
CA LYS A 174 11.24 2.70 -11.18
C LYS A 174 10.04 3.39 -10.55
N ALA A 175 9.31 2.69 -9.71
CA ALA A 175 8.30 3.30 -8.85
C ALA A 175 8.96 3.93 -7.61
N LEU A 176 8.28 4.89 -6.98
CA LEU A 176 8.69 5.49 -5.72
C LEU A 176 7.65 5.21 -4.65
N PHE A 177 8.09 4.85 -3.46
CA PHE A 177 7.25 4.77 -2.27
C PHE A 177 7.79 5.70 -1.17
N CYS A 178 6.92 6.51 -0.57
CA CYS A 178 7.23 7.43 0.53
C CYS A 178 6.31 7.14 1.72
N ASP A 179 6.88 6.93 2.90
CA ASP A 179 6.16 6.78 4.16
C ASP A 179 6.95 7.38 5.34
N ASN A 180 6.45 7.16 6.56
CA ASN A 180 7.07 7.61 7.81
C ASN A 180 8.51 7.09 8.04
N THR A 181 8.98 6.09 7.29
CA THR A 181 10.36 5.58 7.36
C THR A 181 11.31 6.30 6.39
N GLY A 182 10.79 6.96 5.35
CA GLY A 182 11.57 7.67 4.35
C GLY A 182 11.05 7.48 2.94
N ILE A 183 11.97 7.37 1.97
CA ILE A 183 11.66 7.09 0.57
C ILE A 183 12.40 5.83 0.13
N THR A 184 11.71 4.96 -0.60
CA THR A 184 12.27 3.78 -1.25
C THR A 184 11.97 3.83 -2.75
N TRP A 185 13.02 3.72 -3.58
CA TRP A 185 12.88 3.46 -5.01
C TRP A 185 12.75 1.96 -5.27
N ILE A 186 11.83 1.59 -6.15
CA ILE A 186 11.45 0.19 -6.42
C ILE A 186 11.61 -0.08 -7.91
N ASP A 187 12.37 -1.13 -8.26
CA ASP A 187 12.38 -1.70 -9.60
C ASP A 187 11.05 -2.42 -9.87
N ALA A 188 10.04 -1.68 -10.33
CA ALA A 188 8.69 -2.16 -10.62
C ALA A 188 8.61 -3.00 -11.92
N HIS A 189 9.75 -3.56 -12.36
CA HIS A 189 10.02 -3.70 -13.78
C HIS A 189 9.45 -4.98 -14.40
N ARG A 190 8.21 -4.88 -14.88
CA ARG A 190 7.70 -5.47 -16.13
C ARG A 190 6.35 -4.84 -16.49
N GLU A 191 5.90 -5.05 -17.72
CA GLU A 191 4.46 -4.95 -18.00
C GLU A 191 3.73 -5.98 -17.13
N SER A 192 2.60 -5.64 -16.53
CA SER A 192 1.85 -6.57 -15.70
C SER A 192 1.48 -7.81 -16.54
N SER A 193 2.09 -8.96 -16.26
CA SER A 193 1.84 -10.20 -17.03
C SER A 193 0.39 -10.68 -16.96
N LYS A 194 -0.37 -10.07 -16.05
CA LYS A 194 -1.78 -10.29 -15.73
C LYS A 194 -2.54 -8.97 -15.75
N PRO A 195 -2.95 -8.46 -16.93
CA PRO A 195 -3.76 -7.24 -17.02
C PRO A 195 -5.09 -7.36 -16.27
N GLU A 196 -5.57 -8.58 -15.97
CA GLU A 196 -6.76 -8.83 -15.17
C GLU A 196 -6.64 -8.45 -13.68
N LEU A 197 -5.45 -8.11 -13.18
CA LEU A 197 -5.21 -7.76 -11.77
C LEU A 197 -5.01 -6.26 -11.54
N SER A 198 -5.49 -5.76 -10.39
CA SER A 198 -5.42 -4.33 -10.00
C SER A 198 -4.39 -4.12 -8.88
N PHE A 199 -3.42 -3.22 -9.10
CA PHE A 199 -2.39 -2.91 -8.10
C PHE A 199 -2.99 -2.33 -6.81
N GLY A 200 -3.82 -1.29 -6.90
CA GLY A 200 -4.42 -0.65 -5.73
C GLY A 200 -5.24 -1.62 -4.87
N ASN A 201 -6.02 -2.51 -5.50
CA ASN A 201 -6.74 -3.57 -4.78
C ASN A 201 -5.81 -4.62 -4.17
N SER A 202 -4.72 -4.99 -4.86
CA SER A 202 -3.71 -5.92 -4.35
C SER A 202 -2.98 -5.34 -3.13
N LEU A 203 -2.63 -4.05 -3.16
CA LEU A 203 -2.10 -3.32 -2.01
C LEU A 203 -3.11 -3.28 -0.85
N ASN A 204 -4.38 -3.01 -1.14
CA ASN A 204 -5.44 -3.00 -0.14
C ASN A 204 -5.62 -4.36 0.55
N CYS A 205 -5.49 -5.47 -0.20
CA CYS A 205 -5.50 -6.83 0.34
C CYS A 205 -4.28 -7.10 1.25
N GLU A 206 -3.06 -6.70 0.86
CA GLU A 206 -1.86 -6.83 1.71
C GLU A 206 -2.00 -6.04 3.03
N LEU A 207 -2.55 -4.83 2.96
CA LEU A 207 -2.81 -3.97 4.11
C LEU A 207 -3.86 -4.56 5.06
N ALA A 208 -4.99 -5.05 4.54
CA ALA A 208 -6.00 -5.78 5.31
C ALA A 208 -5.42 -7.01 6.03
N MET A 209 -4.38 -7.64 5.48
CA MET A 209 -3.67 -8.75 6.13
C MET A 209 -2.77 -8.34 7.29
N GLY A 210 -2.55 -7.04 7.51
CA GLY A 210 -1.60 -6.49 8.49
C GLY A 210 -0.16 -6.44 7.97
N ILE A 211 0.04 -6.48 6.65
CA ILE A 211 1.35 -6.25 6.02
C ILE A 211 1.42 -4.78 5.61
N THR A 212 2.45 -4.07 6.04
CA THR A 212 2.53 -2.60 5.97
C THR A 212 3.82 -2.09 5.33
N GLY A 213 3.83 -0.79 4.99
CA GLY A 213 4.98 -0.09 4.41
C GLY A 213 5.47 -0.72 3.10
N ILE A 214 6.77 -0.60 2.83
CA ILE A 214 7.41 -1.11 1.61
C ILE A 214 7.07 -2.59 1.32
N LYS A 215 6.90 -3.42 2.36
CA LYS A 215 6.62 -4.85 2.19
C LYS A 215 5.26 -5.09 1.52
N ALA A 216 4.23 -4.31 1.88
CA ALA A 216 2.91 -4.40 1.27
C ALA A 216 2.98 -4.07 -0.22
N VAL A 217 3.67 -2.98 -0.57
CA VAL A 217 3.91 -2.53 -1.94
C VAL A 217 4.67 -3.60 -2.75
N THR A 218 5.77 -4.15 -2.22
CA THR A 218 6.54 -5.18 -2.93
C THR A 218 5.78 -6.49 -3.08
N ASN A 219 4.94 -6.87 -2.11
CA ASN A 219 4.09 -8.04 -2.22
C ASN A 219 3.01 -7.84 -3.29
N ALA A 220 2.35 -6.69 -3.30
CA ALA A 220 1.31 -6.36 -4.28
C ALA A 220 1.86 -6.27 -5.71
N LEU A 221 3.03 -5.64 -5.88
CA LEU A 221 3.78 -5.67 -7.14
C LEU A 221 4.12 -7.11 -7.56
N PHE A 222 4.66 -7.93 -6.65
CA PHE A 222 4.94 -9.33 -6.97
C PHE A 222 3.67 -10.09 -7.38
N PHE A 223 2.54 -9.84 -6.70
CA PHE A 223 1.27 -10.49 -6.98
C PHE A 223 0.73 -10.15 -8.37
N ILE A 224 0.64 -8.87 -8.76
CA ILE A 224 0.14 -8.52 -10.11
C ILE A 224 1.06 -8.99 -11.24
N HIS A 225 2.35 -9.22 -10.96
CA HIS A 225 3.32 -9.72 -11.95
C HIS A 225 3.37 -11.25 -12.07
N ASN A 226 2.92 -12.01 -11.07
CA ASN A 226 3.05 -13.48 -11.02
C ASN A 226 1.71 -14.21 -10.80
N GLY A 227 0.66 -13.52 -10.33
CA GLY A 227 -0.64 -14.08 -9.97
C GLY A 227 -0.62 -15.04 -8.79
N ARG A 228 0.38 -14.89 -7.90
CA ARG A 228 0.56 -15.64 -6.65
C ARG A 228 1.25 -14.74 -5.63
N ARG A 229 1.01 -14.96 -4.35
CA ARG A 229 1.59 -14.17 -3.27
C ARG A 229 2.99 -14.69 -2.93
N VAL A 230 3.80 -13.85 -2.28
CA VAL A 230 5.15 -14.20 -1.83
C VAL A 230 5.14 -15.33 -0.78
N SER A 231 4.02 -15.50 -0.05
CA SER A 231 3.78 -16.66 0.82
C SER A 231 3.76 -18.00 0.08
N ASP A 232 3.35 -17.99 -1.19
CA ASP A 232 3.00 -19.20 -1.96
C ASP A 232 4.18 -19.69 -2.80
N THR A 233 5.22 -18.86 -2.92
CA THR A 233 6.49 -19.16 -3.61
C THR A 233 7.59 -19.61 -2.66
N ILE A 234 7.47 -19.30 -1.35
CA ILE A 234 8.20 -20.02 -0.31
C ILE A 234 7.64 -21.44 -0.26
N PRO A 235 8.45 -22.50 -0.51
CA PRO A 235 7.98 -23.85 -0.30
C PRO A 235 7.65 -24.02 1.19
N VAL A 236 6.39 -24.33 1.50
CA VAL A 236 6.02 -24.80 2.84
C VAL A 236 7.01 -25.90 3.20
N PRO A 237 7.79 -25.78 4.30
CA PRO A 237 8.75 -26.81 4.68
C PRO A 237 7.98 -28.12 4.77
N GLN A 238 8.29 -29.05 3.86
CA GLN A 238 7.56 -30.31 3.80
C GLN A 238 7.63 -30.92 5.19
N SER A 239 6.45 -31.13 5.80
CA SER A 239 6.33 -31.78 7.08
C SER A 239 7.08 -33.10 6.97
N GLN A 240 8.27 -33.17 7.56
CA GLN A 240 9.06 -34.38 7.56
C GLN A 240 8.19 -35.41 8.24
N THR A 241 7.72 -36.40 7.48
CA THR A 241 6.88 -37.47 7.98
C THR A 241 7.67 -38.18 9.07
N ALA A 242 7.35 -37.84 10.32
CA ALA A 242 8.07 -38.34 11.48
C ALA A 242 8.13 -39.87 11.37
N PRO A 243 9.32 -40.48 11.41
CA PRO A 243 9.48 -41.91 11.13
C PRO A 243 8.54 -42.68 12.06
N SER A 244 7.69 -43.52 11.45
CA SER A 244 6.46 -43.99 12.09
C SER A 244 6.74 -44.61 13.45
N LEU A 245 6.08 -44.07 14.49
CA LEU A 245 6.25 -44.54 15.86
C LEU A 245 5.98 -46.04 15.92
N ILE A 246 7.05 -46.80 16.19
CA ILE A 246 7.01 -48.25 16.30
C ILE A 246 6.04 -48.59 17.44
N SER A 247 5.01 -49.37 17.12
CA SER A 247 4.00 -49.79 18.11
C SER A 247 4.70 -50.40 19.35
N PRO A 248 4.32 -50.00 20.59
CA PRO A 248 4.96 -50.47 21.82
C PRO A 248 5.05 -52.00 21.95
N ALA A 249 4.14 -52.73 21.29
CA ALA A 249 4.11 -54.19 21.24
C ALA A 249 5.33 -54.85 20.54
N LYS A 250 6.14 -54.09 19.79
CA LYS A 250 7.39 -54.60 19.19
C LYS A 250 8.59 -54.39 20.10
N PHE A 251 8.75 -53.19 20.66
CA PHE A 251 9.89 -52.80 21.50
C PHE A 251 10.06 -53.70 22.74
N LEU A 252 8.96 -54.12 23.36
CA LEU A 252 8.96 -55.04 24.51
C LEU A 252 9.41 -56.47 24.18
N ARG A 253 9.47 -56.86 22.90
CA ARG A 253 9.88 -58.22 22.48
C ARG A 253 11.39 -58.34 22.30
N ASP A 254 12.03 -57.26 21.87
CA ASP A 254 13.48 -57.24 21.59
C ASP A 254 14.32 -57.08 22.89
N ILE A 255 13.74 -56.47 23.94
CA ILE A 255 14.37 -56.35 25.28
C ILE A 255 14.48 -57.71 25.99
N ALA A 256 13.57 -58.66 25.72
CA ALA A 256 13.55 -59.96 26.37
C ALA A 256 14.69 -60.91 25.94
N HIS A 257 15.45 -60.56 24.90
CA HIS A 257 16.51 -61.40 24.32
C HIS A 257 17.93 -60.81 24.45
N SER A 258 18.12 -59.71 25.19
CA SER A 258 19.43 -59.09 25.42
C SER A 258 19.92 -59.18 26.88
N ILE A 259 19.19 -59.89 27.75
CA ILE A 259 19.62 -60.18 29.12
C ILE A 259 20.29 -61.55 29.17
N ASP A 260 21.50 -61.67 28.61
CA ASP A 260 22.40 -62.78 28.94
C ASP A 260 23.88 -62.46 28.70
N SER A 261 24.72 -62.76 29.71
CA SER A 261 26.20 -62.79 29.69
C SER A 261 26.98 -61.45 29.50
N PRO A 262 28.27 -61.36 29.95
CA PRO A 262 28.74 -60.15 30.68
C PRO A 262 29.95 -59.37 30.11
N ALA A 263 30.28 -58.25 30.77
CA ALA A 263 31.37 -57.30 30.47
C ALA A 263 32.78 -57.74 30.96
N PRO A 264 33.85 -57.01 30.61
CA PRO A 264 34.45 -56.09 31.60
C PRO A 264 35.13 -54.79 31.05
N ALA A 265 35.24 -53.75 31.92
CA ALA A 265 36.30 -52.70 32.03
C ALA A 265 36.69 -51.81 30.79
N GLN A 266 37.34 -50.63 30.86
CA GLN A 266 37.56 -49.52 31.83
C GLN A 266 38.08 -48.31 30.99
N GLY A 267 38.25 -47.05 31.45
CA GLY A 267 37.97 -46.37 32.73
C GLY A 267 38.84 -45.09 32.89
N ALA A 268 38.36 -44.08 33.64
CA ALA A 268 39.07 -42.83 34.08
C ALA A 268 39.45 -41.77 32.99
N SER A 269 39.54 -40.45 33.25
CA SER A 269 38.99 -39.60 34.35
C SER A 269 39.15 -38.07 34.11
N SER A 270 38.03 -37.32 34.25
CA SER A 270 37.81 -35.98 34.91
C SER A 270 38.69 -34.70 34.68
N PRO A 271 38.17 -33.48 35.03
CA PRO A 271 38.67 -32.16 34.58
C PRO A 271 39.01 -31.14 35.72
N ASP A 272 39.23 -29.85 35.39
CA ASP A 272 39.03 -28.71 36.34
C ASP A 272 38.75 -27.32 35.66
N GLN A 273 38.42 -26.30 36.47
CA GLN A 273 38.14 -24.87 36.15
C GLN A 273 39.14 -23.92 36.92
N PRO A 274 39.03 -22.56 37.11
CA PRO A 274 37.87 -21.73 37.56
C PRO A 274 37.85 -20.22 37.07
N ARG A 275 37.22 -19.28 37.83
CA ARG A 275 37.19 -17.79 37.62
C ARG A 275 37.43 -16.95 38.91
N PRO A 276 37.85 -15.66 38.76
CA PRO A 276 37.42 -14.47 39.56
C PRO A 276 37.05 -13.25 38.64
N ALA A 277 36.63 -12.01 39.02
CA ALA A 277 36.00 -11.39 40.21
C ALA A 277 35.22 -10.07 39.81
N LYS A 278 35.39 -8.90 40.46
CA LYS A 278 34.70 -7.59 40.22
C LYS A 278 35.48 -6.37 40.82
N THR A 279 35.22 -5.12 40.35
CA THR A 279 35.20 -3.85 41.17
C THR A 279 34.57 -2.64 40.43
N SER A 280 34.39 -1.50 41.12
CA SER A 280 33.60 -0.29 40.71
C SER A 280 34.28 1.06 41.11
N ILE A 281 33.55 2.20 41.05
CA ILE A 281 33.89 3.64 41.38
C ILE A 281 34.31 4.45 40.12
N ILE A 282 33.86 5.67 39.74
CA ILE A 282 33.00 6.80 40.22
C ILE A 282 33.77 8.14 40.39
N ASP A 283 33.39 9.15 39.56
CA ASP A 283 33.52 10.62 39.68
C ASP A 283 34.93 11.29 39.70
N PRO A 284 35.08 12.62 39.39
CA PRO A 284 34.05 13.67 39.32
C PRO A 284 34.03 14.59 38.05
N VAL A 285 33.11 15.56 38.09
CA VAL A 285 32.79 16.59 37.08
C VAL A 285 33.76 17.79 37.11
N THR A 286 33.92 18.46 35.96
CA THR A 286 34.35 19.88 35.87
C THR A 286 33.49 20.65 34.85
N GLU A 287 33.32 21.95 35.07
CA GLU A 287 32.32 22.79 34.39
C GLU A 287 32.82 23.51 33.13
N GLY A 288 31.89 23.73 32.18
CA GLY A 288 31.57 25.10 31.76
C GLY A 288 32.32 25.73 30.57
N THR A 289 31.64 25.79 29.42
CA THR A 289 31.60 27.02 28.61
C THR A 289 30.21 27.22 28.01
N LYS A 290 29.68 28.45 28.02
CA LYS A 290 28.32 28.75 27.56
C LYS A 290 28.29 29.05 26.06
N GLY A 291 27.58 28.21 25.30
CA GLY A 291 27.10 28.56 23.95
C GLY A 291 25.67 29.09 24.01
N THR A 292 25.38 30.19 23.34
CA THR A 292 24.03 30.79 23.31
C THR A 292 23.12 30.04 22.35
N VAL A 293 22.05 29.42 22.88
CA VAL A 293 20.96 28.86 22.07
C VAL A 293 19.93 29.96 21.84
N SER A 294 19.72 30.36 20.58
CA SER A 294 18.63 31.27 20.21
C SER A 294 17.29 30.54 20.28
N GLU A 295 16.29 31.16 20.90
CA GLU A 295 14.95 30.61 21.07
C GLU A 295 14.20 30.51 19.72
N LEU A 296 14.25 29.33 19.09
CA LEU A 296 13.29 28.98 18.05
C LEU A 296 11.93 28.74 18.70
N LYS A 297 10.99 29.68 18.49
CA LYS A 297 9.57 29.46 18.80
C LYS A 297 9.08 28.18 18.12
N PRO A 298 8.21 27.37 18.76
CA PRO A 298 7.54 26.29 18.08
C PRO A 298 6.71 26.88 16.92
N ALA A 299 6.81 26.28 15.74
CA ALA A 299 5.99 26.66 14.61
C ALA A 299 4.51 26.36 14.92
N SER A 300 3.63 27.26 14.50
CA SER A 300 2.19 26.97 14.39
C SER A 300 1.98 25.73 13.50
N LYS A 301 1.02 24.88 13.87
CA LYS A 301 0.41 23.96 12.90
C LYS A 301 -0.49 24.78 11.97
N ASP A 302 0.12 25.50 11.04
CA ASP A 302 -0.58 26.05 9.88
C ASP A 302 -0.84 24.89 8.91
N SER A 303 -1.88 24.10 9.23
CA SER A 303 -2.43 23.09 8.33
C SER A 303 -2.99 23.81 7.10
N SER A 304 -2.20 23.84 6.02
CA SER A 304 -2.56 24.51 4.78
C SER A 304 -3.63 23.73 4.01
N SER A 305 -4.87 23.78 4.49
CA SER A 305 -6.04 23.35 3.74
C SER A 305 -6.07 24.10 2.41
N LYS A 306 -5.83 23.40 1.28
CA LYS A 306 -5.98 24.00 -0.06
C LYS A 306 -7.37 24.62 -0.17
N SER A 307 -7.46 25.88 -0.62
CA SER A 307 -8.77 26.44 -0.93
C SER A 307 -9.26 25.87 -2.26
N SER A 308 -10.57 25.77 -2.45
CA SER A 308 -11.13 25.20 -3.67
C SER A 308 -10.67 25.95 -4.93
N ASN A 309 -10.51 27.28 -4.83
CA ASN A 309 -9.99 28.11 -5.93
C ASN A 309 -8.57 27.72 -6.36
N ASP A 310 -7.72 27.26 -5.42
CA ASP A 310 -6.35 26.85 -5.73
C ASP A 310 -6.38 25.57 -6.58
N SER A 311 -7.12 24.54 -6.13
CA SER A 311 -7.27 23.27 -6.86
C SER A 311 -7.85 23.45 -8.27
N LEU A 312 -8.86 24.31 -8.45
CA LEU A 312 -9.40 24.62 -9.78
C LEU A 312 -8.31 25.19 -10.72
N SER A 313 -7.45 26.07 -10.21
CA SER A 313 -6.39 26.71 -11.00
C SER A 313 -5.27 25.73 -11.41
N GLU A 314 -4.92 24.77 -10.54
CA GLU A 314 -3.86 23.78 -10.79
C GLU A 314 -4.20 22.86 -11.97
N LEU A 315 -5.42 22.31 -12.00
CA LEU A 315 -5.82 21.39 -13.07
C LEU A 315 -5.96 22.11 -14.42
N ALA A 316 -6.44 23.35 -14.42
CA ALA A 316 -6.51 24.20 -15.61
C ALA A 316 -5.11 24.57 -16.15
N GLU A 317 -4.16 24.89 -15.28
CA GLU A 317 -2.77 25.17 -15.70
C GLU A 317 -2.06 23.91 -16.22
N LEU A 318 -2.25 22.75 -15.59
CA LEU A 318 -1.67 21.50 -16.08
C LEU A 318 -2.28 21.07 -17.42
N ARG A 319 -3.61 21.20 -17.63
CA ARG A 319 -4.26 21.00 -18.94
C ARG A 319 -3.60 21.86 -20.03
N LYS A 320 -3.41 23.15 -19.76
CA LYS A 320 -2.76 24.11 -20.66
C LYS A 320 -1.30 23.73 -20.98
N ARG A 321 -0.54 23.23 -19.98
CA ARG A 321 0.83 22.71 -20.17
C ARG A 321 0.86 21.45 -21.05
N LEU A 322 -0.03 20.49 -20.78
CA LEU A 322 -0.14 19.25 -21.57
C LEU A 322 -0.58 19.51 -23.02
N GLU A 323 -1.48 20.47 -23.26
CA GLU A 323 -1.82 20.94 -24.60
C GLU A 323 -0.64 21.58 -25.33
N ALA A 324 0.15 22.42 -24.64
CA ALA A 324 1.32 23.06 -25.23
C ALA A 324 2.41 22.05 -25.62
N LEU A 325 2.63 21.02 -24.80
CA LEU A 325 3.52 19.91 -25.12
C LEU A 325 3.03 19.14 -26.34
N LYS A 326 1.75 18.76 -26.39
CA LYS A 326 1.14 18.08 -27.55
C LYS A 326 1.29 18.90 -28.85
N LYS A 327 1.12 20.23 -28.79
CA LYS A 327 1.33 21.15 -29.93
C LYS A 327 2.80 21.37 -30.31
N SER A 328 3.75 21.07 -29.42
CA SER A 328 5.19 21.17 -29.67
C SER A 328 5.83 19.84 -30.12
N SER A 329 5.04 18.77 -30.25
CA SER A 329 5.46 17.44 -30.73
C SER A 329 4.81 17.05 -32.06
N MET A 330 4.27 18.03 -32.80
CA MET A 330 3.65 17.90 -34.12
C MET A 330 4.36 18.81 -35.14
#